data_AF-A0AAD8XSS2-F1
#
_entry.id   AF-A0AAD8XSS2-F1
#
_cell.length_a   1.000
_cell.length_b   1.000
_cell.length_c   1.000
_cell.angle_alpha   90.00
_cell.angle_beta   90.00
_cell.angle_gamma   90.00
#
_symmetry.space_group_name_H-M   'P 1'
#
loop_
_entity.id
_entity.type
_entity.pdbx_description
1 polymer ?
#
loop_
_entity_poly.entity_id
_entity_poly.type
_entity_poly.pdbx_seq_one_letter_code
_entity_poly.pdbx_strand_id
1 'polypeptide(L)'
;MDFIKKCHPYQWRVYPLLGGFNNAQRKFEPKISGAVHVRPKSAKEIGYTGRITSINTKAKSTTHVYSATELHVSQKKRKLTEDMRVTIQQHCYHHTEKYEDCITCHSTKHDVRPSRLVPVYDLHLKNNKIDKDAESLVLLTPDTTTYRQLATSHLRPNDYVLEIGCSTGECTALLLRRNLLLQSQNLRQIEQHNNVVLGNIVGFDTGAKILKQADNRLRREYNQSATTLATDDDAYSKLIQLHRVDALADPKGAYALATSNNTCPGMVLIDIGGNRQLESVVRMIQWVQTAFKDERPRLILVKSEALENELSTALRSSHTDDNNDSSVPSVTDEGTITNGQNWFNSLESPSIVADKEAGKCLSRQQLLSRYSHPKKVPLVLSPKGIPICRYHNYHPDGCTKFIKSKSTGTVADDVQCQYDHEYCHWCQDAGHIAVNCPSLK
;
A
#
# COMPACT_ATOMS: atom_id res chain seq x y z
N MET A 1 -37.72 12.34 -4.91
CA MET A 1 -37.30 10.95 -4.69
C MET A 1 -35.80 10.97 -4.55
N ASP A 2 -35.35 11.17 -3.31
CA ASP A 2 -33.96 11.42 -2.96
C ASP A 2 -33.14 10.13 -3.06
N PHE A 3 -32.42 9.99 -4.17
CA PHE A 3 -31.23 9.13 -4.21
C PHE A 3 -30.15 9.82 -3.37
N ILE A 4 -30.29 9.79 -2.04
CA ILE A 4 -29.17 10.03 -1.12
C ILE A 4 -28.20 8.87 -1.38
N LYS A 5 -27.25 9.11 -2.28
CA LYS A 5 -26.20 8.16 -2.69
C LYS A 5 -25.53 7.63 -1.43
N LYS A 6 -25.76 6.34 -1.17
CA LYS A 6 -25.19 5.61 -0.04
C LYS A 6 -23.69 5.83 0.05
N CYS A 7 -23.32 6.35 1.21
CA CYS A 7 -22.17 6.08 2.05
C CYS A 7 -20.87 5.65 1.38
N HIS A 8 -19.86 6.45 1.71
CA HIS A 8 -18.47 6.34 1.32
C HIS A 8 -17.93 4.90 1.35
N PRO A 9 -17.36 4.39 0.24
CA PRO A 9 -16.95 2.99 0.08
C PRO A 9 -15.69 2.59 0.87
N TYR A 10 -15.20 3.44 1.76
CA TYR A 10 -13.92 3.28 2.43
C TYR A 10 -14.03 3.52 3.94
N GLN A 11 -13.62 2.52 4.71
CA GLN A 11 -13.37 2.68 6.14
C GLN A 11 -11.93 3.14 6.33
N TRP A 12 -11.74 4.18 7.14
CA TRP A 12 -10.43 4.74 7.41
C TRP A 12 -9.94 4.33 8.81
N ARG A 13 -8.67 3.95 8.92
CA ARG A 13 -8.01 3.64 10.18
C ARG A 13 -6.61 4.23 10.25
N VAL A 14 -6.14 4.53 11.45
CA VAL A 14 -4.75 4.94 11.73
C VAL A 14 -4.07 3.95 12.67
N TYR A 15 -2.81 3.62 12.39
CA TYR A 15 -1.97 2.77 13.24
C TYR A 15 -0.48 3.20 13.23
N PRO A 16 0.22 3.25 14.39
CA PRO A 16 -0.31 2.99 15.72
C PRO A 16 -1.38 4.02 16.11
N LEU A 17 -2.16 3.71 17.16
CA LEU A 17 -3.11 4.68 17.69
C LEU A 17 -2.38 5.96 18.05
N LEU A 18 -2.94 7.09 17.63
CA LEU A 18 -2.42 8.40 17.98
C LEU A 18 -2.35 8.48 19.52
N GLY A 19 -1.13 8.57 20.04
CA GLY A 19 -0.94 8.77 21.47
C GLY A 19 -1.55 10.11 21.84
N GLY A 20 -2.43 10.14 22.84
CA GLY A 20 -2.80 11.42 23.47
C GLY A 20 -1.54 12.18 23.88
N PHE A 21 -1.65 13.52 23.99
CA PHE A 21 -0.54 14.48 24.19
C PHE A 21 0.54 14.12 25.24
N ASN A 22 0.30 13.14 26.12
CA ASN A 22 1.21 12.67 27.15
C ASN A 22 1.90 11.31 26.84
N ASN A 23 2.24 11.09 25.57
CA ASN A 23 3.52 10.50 25.12
C ASN A 23 3.99 9.15 25.70
N ALA A 24 3.11 8.16 25.77
CA ALA A 24 3.52 6.77 25.60
C ALA A 24 2.70 6.15 24.47
N GLN A 25 3.36 5.58 23.46
CA GLN A 25 2.68 4.74 22.46
C GLN A 25 1.76 3.78 23.21
N ARG A 26 0.44 3.89 22.97
CA ARG A 26 -0.53 2.97 23.56
C ARG A 26 -0.08 1.57 23.16
N LYS A 27 0.29 0.77 24.15
CA LYS A 27 0.63 -0.63 23.91
C LYS A 27 -0.61 -1.30 23.31
N PHE A 28 -0.41 -2.12 22.29
CA PHE A 28 -1.48 -2.94 21.76
C PHE A 28 -2.13 -3.74 22.89
N GLU A 29 -3.42 -3.50 23.11
CA GLU A 29 -4.22 -4.22 24.09
C GLU A 29 -4.96 -5.36 23.38
N PRO A 30 -4.63 -6.62 23.67
CA PRO A 30 -5.28 -7.76 23.03
C PRO A 30 -6.75 -7.80 23.44
N LYS A 31 -7.64 -7.95 22.46
CA LYS A 31 -9.08 -8.18 22.68
C LYS A 31 -9.44 -9.61 22.26
N ILE A 32 -10.29 -10.29 23.02
CA ILE A 32 -10.87 -11.59 22.61
C ILE A 32 -11.55 -11.42 21.25
N SER A 33 -11.40 -12.42 20.40
CA SER A 33 -11.84 -12.42 18.99
C SER A 33 -11.12 -11.43 18.08
N GLY A 34 -10.19 -10.62 18.61
CA GLY A 34 -9.34 -9.74 17.80
C GLY A 34 -8.44 -10.55 16.87
N ALA A 35 -8.42 -10.18 15.59
CA ALA A 35 -7.53 -10.77 14.61
C ALA A 35 -6.12 -10.18 14.74
N VAL A 36 -5.13 -11.06 14.78
CA VAL A 36 -3.73 -10.70 15.00
C VAL A 36 -2.79 -11.54 14.15
N HIS A 37 -1.67 -10.94 13.79
CA HIS A 37 -0.51 -11.60 13.25
C HIS A 37 0.57 -11.72 14.33
N VAL A 38 1.19 -12.90 14.44
CA VAL A 38 2.26 -13.14 15.39
C VAL A 38 3.60 -12.88 14.71
N ARG A 39 4.33 -11.86 15.17
CA ARG A 39 5.71 -11.62 14.73
C ARG A 39 6.56 -12.85 15.02
N PRO A 40 7.14 -13.52 14.01
CA PRO A 40 7.80 -14.82 14.20
C PRO A 40 9.09 -14.69 15.03
N LYS A 41 9.38 -15.71 15.85
CA LYS A 41 10.69 -15.94 16.49
C LYS A 41 11.46 -17.08 15.82
N SER A 42 10.78 -17.91 15.05
CA SER A 42 11.37 -19.05 14.36
C SER A 42 10.63 -19.29 13.06
N ALA A 43 11.24 -20.07 12.16
CA ALA A 43 10.64 -20.47 10.88
C ALA A 43 9.24 -21.11 11.05
N LYS A 44 9.02 -21.87 12.14
CA LYS A 44 7.74 -22.54 12.45
C LYS A 44 6.61 -21.58 12.79
N GLU A 45 6.94 -20.35 13.20
CA GLU A 45 5.94 -19.34 13.55
C GLU A 45 5.67 -18.37 12.41
N ILE A 46 6.41 -18.47 11.30
CA ILE A 46 6.23 -17.53 10.21
C ILE A 46 4.84 -17.73 9.63
N GLY A 47 4.11 -16.63 9.62
CA GLY A 47 2.81 -16.57 9.03
C GLY A 47 1.63 -16.91 9.90
N TYR A 48 1.88 -17.11 11.18
CA TYR A 48 0.82 -17.37 12.13
C TYR A 48 -0.08 -16.15 12.28
N THR A 49 -1.26 -16.21 11.68
CA THR A 49 -2.30 -15.16 11.73
C THR A 49 -3.57 -15.82 12.20
N GLY A 50 -4.30 -15.20 13.13
CA GLY A 50 -5.43 -15.86 13.79
C GLY A 50 -6.24 -14.95 14.70
N ARG A 51 -7.24 -15.52 15.39
CA ARG A 51 -8.04 -14.80 16.39
C ARG A 51 -7.57 -15.13 17.80
N ILE A 52 -7.56 -14.13 18.66
CA ILE A 52 -7.32 -14.33 20.08
C ILE A 52 -8.52 -15.07 20.70
N THR A 53 -8.29 -16.26 21.25
CA THR A 53 -9.34 -17.08 21.88
C THR A 53 -9.31 -17.03 23.40
N SER A 54 -8.15 -16.75 24.00
CA SER A 54 -8.04 -16.53 25.44
C SER A 54 -6.94 -15.54 25.78
N ILE A 55 -7.14 -14.82 26.90
CA ILE A 55 -6.17 -13.91 27.50
C ILE A 55 -5.92 -14.43 28.92
N ASN A 56 -4.70 -14.89 29.15
CA ASN A 56 -4.25 -15.40 30.43
C ASN A 56 -3.47 -14.30 31.15
N THR A 57 -4.12 -13.65 32.11
CA THR A 57 -3.46 -12.80 33.09
C THR A 57 -3.08 -13.69 34.28
N LYS A 58 -1.87 -14.27 34.26
CA LYS A 58 -1.30 -14.82 35.49
C LYS A 58 -0.94 -13.63 36.39
N ALA A 59 -1.95 -12.99 36.96
CA ALA A 59 -1.78 -12.17 38.14
C ALA A 59 -1.30 -13.14 39.21
N LYS A 60 0.02 -13.29 39.36
CA LYS A 60 0.55 -13.86 40.59
C LYS A 60 0.08 -12.90 41.67
N SER A 61 -1.01 -13.23 42.35
CA SER A 61 -1.30 -12.77 43.70
C SER A 61 -0.16 -13.32 44.56
N THR A 62 1.02 -12.73 44.40
CA THR A 62 2.13 -12.96 45.31
C THR A 62 1.71 -12.15 46.51
N THR A 63 0.94 -12.78 47.39
CA THR A 63 0.63 -12.28 48.72
C THR A 63 1.99 -12.07 49.35
N HIS A 64 2.48 -10.83 49.31
CA HIS A 64 3.71 -10.43 49.98
C HIS A 64 3.42 -10.57 51.47
N VAL A 65 3.71 -11.74 52.03
CA VAL A 65 3.86 -11.90 53.47
C VAL A 65 5.13 -11.12 53.81
N TYR A 66 4.94 -9.85 54.17
CA TYR A 66 6.00 -9.00 54.69
C TYR A 66 6.44 -9.59 56.03
N SER A 67 7.53 -10.38 56.03
CA SER A 67 8.32 -10.59 57.25
C SER A 67 9.18 -9.35 57.45
N ALA A 68 8.81 -8.58 58.47
CA ALA A 68 9.42 -7.30 58.81
C ALA A 68 10.76 -7.50 59.52
N THR A 69 11.82 -7.84 58.80
CA THR A 69 13.20 -7.75 59.29
C THR A 69 14.16 -7.94 58.13
N GLU A 70 14.66 -6.84 57.54
CA GLU A 70 16.08 -6.69 57.15
C GLU A 70 16.36 -5.38 56.42
N LEU A 71 17.50 -4.79 56.80
CA LEU A 71 17.96 -3.46 56.46
C LEU A 71 18.53 -3.35 55.02
N HIS A 72 18.20 -2.23 54.39
CA HIS A 72 19.01 -1.45 53.43
C HIS A 72 19.97 -2.22 52.49
N VAL A 73 19.42 -2.88 51.47
CA VAL A 73 20.14 -3.10 50.21
C VAL A 73 19.33 -2.46 49.09
N SER A 74 19.96 -1.58 48.29
CA SER A 74 19.38 -0.88 47.15
C SER A 74 19.08 -1.85 46.00
N GLN A 75 18.07 -2.70 46.18
CA GLN A 75 17.60 -3.61 45.15
C GLN A 75 16.91 -2.79 44.06
N LYS A 76 17.54 -2.70 42.88
CA LYS A 76 16.92 -2.21 41.65
C LYS A 76 15.59 -2.96 41.45
N LYS A 77 14.47 -2.29 41.75
CA LYS A 77 13.12 -2.80 41.49
C LYS A 77 13.02 -3.15 39.99
N ARG A 78 13.25 -4.42 39.64
CA ARG A 78 12.91 -4.92 38.31
C ARG A 78 11.41 -4.75 38.20
N LYS A 79 10.99 -3.80 37.35
CA LYS A 79 9.59 -3.51 37.06
C LYS A 79 8.93 -4.84 36.70
N LEU A 80 8.01 -5.32 37.55
CA LEU A 80 7.25 -6.53 37.28
C LEU A 80 6.57 -6.29 35.93
N THR A 81 7.07 -6.96 34.90
CA THR A 81 6.44 -6.90 33.58
C THR A 81 5.23 -7.79 33.70
N GLU A 82 4.04 -7.20 33.66
CA GLU A 82 2.77 -7.93 33.59
C GLU A 82 2.91 -9.06 32.57
N ASP A 83 2.83 -10.30 33.05
CA ASP A 83 3.11 -11.47 32.23
C ASP A 83 1.86 -11.91 31.46
N MET A 84 1.18 -10.96 30.83
CA MET A 84 0.01 -11.24 29.99
C MET A 84 0.43 -12.17 28.85
N ARG A 85 -0.39 -13.19 28.62
CA ARG A 85 -0.25 -14.17 27.54
C ARG A 85 -1.56 -14.35 26.82
N VAL A 86 -1.51 -14.62 25.52
CA VAL A 86 -2.70 -14.92 24.74
C VAL A 86 -2.59 -16.27 24.06
N THR A 87 -3.74 -16.91 23.87
CA THR A 87 -3.89 -18.04 22.95
C THR A 87 -4.51 -17.54 21.66
N ILE A 88 -3.97 -17.98 20.53
CA ILE A 88 -4.42 -17.58 19.20
C ILE A 88 -4.82 -18.83 18.44
N GLN A 89 -6.04 -18.84 17.89
CA GLN A 89 -6.48 -19.85 16.94
C GLN A 89 -6.17 -19.36 15.52
N GLN A 90 -5.40 -20.13 14.76
CA GLN A 90 -4.98 -19.76 13.42
C GLN A 90 -6.19 -19.59 12.48
N HIS A 91 -6.14 -18.58 11.61
CA HIS A 91 -7.07 -18.43 10.50
C HIS A 91 -6.75 -19.47 9.44
N CYS A 92 -7.79 -20.12 8.92
CA CYS A 92 -7.71 -20.87 7.68
C CYS A 92 -8.31 -20.02 6.57
N TYR A 93 -7.49 -19.63 5.59
CA TYR A 93 -7.95 -18.86 4.43
C TYR A 93 -8.46 -19.77 3.29
N HIS A 94 -8.43 -21.09 3.47
CA HIS A 94 -8.89 -22.07 2.48
C HIS A 94 -10.37 -22.41 2.64
N HIS A 95 -10.82 -22.51 3.88
CA HIS A 95 -12.18 -22.93 4.17
C HIS A 95 -12.97 -21.74 4.71
N THR A 96 -14.07 -21.42 4.03
CA THR A 96 -15.06 -20.46 4.53
C THR A 96 -15.74 -20.97 5.80
N GLU A 97 -15.79 -22.29 6.00
CA GLU A 97 -16.40 -22.92 7.17
C GLU A 97 -15.35 -23.75 7.93
N LYS A 98 -15.58 -23.98 9.23
CA LYS A 98 -14.67 -24.81 10.03
C LYS A 98 -14.72 -26.23 9.48
N TYR A 99 -13.65 -26.63 8.80
CA TYR A 99 -13.47 -27.99 8.33
C TYR A 99 -12.71 -28.80 9.38
N GLU A 100 -13.35 -29.83 9.96
CA GLU A 100 -12.82 -30.60 11.10
C GLU A 100 -11.45 -31.25 10.80
N ASP A 101 -11.22 -31.62 9.54
CA ASP A 101 -9.96 -32.25 9.14
C ASP A 101 -8.87 -31.25 8.72
N CYS A 102 -9.17 -29.95 8.71
CA CYS A 102 -8.16 -28.96 8.34
C CYS A 102 -7.25 -28.67 9.53
N ILE A 103 -6.05 -29.26 9.51
CA ILE A 103 -4.99 -29.07 10.51
C ILE A 103 -4.79 -27.58 10.85
N THR A 104 -4.86 -26.70 9.84
CA THR A 104 -4.71 -25.26 10.01
C THR A 104 -5.89 -24.61 10.75
N CYS A 105 -7.13 -25.07 10.55
CA CYS A 105 -8.33 -24.58 11.27
C CYS A 105 -8.26 -24.85 12.79
N HIS A 106 -7.55 -25.90 13.19
CA HIS A 106 -7.42 -26.35 14.58
C HIS A 106 -6.09 -25.96 15.24
N SER A 107 -5.15 -25.43 14.46
CA SER A 107 -3.87 -24.96 14.98
C SER A 107 -4.08 -23.84 16.00
N THR A 108 -3.64 -24.08 17.23
CA THR A 108 -3.62 -23.07 18.30
C THR A 108 -2.20 -22.77 18.74
N LYS A 109 -1.94 -21.50 19.03
CA LYS A 109 -0.69 -21.03 19.57
C LYS A 109 -0.90 -20.43 20.93
N HIS A 110 -0.42 -21.14 21.93
CA HIS A 110 -0.49 -20.73 23.33
C HIS A 110 0.68 -19.80 23.70
N ASP A 111 0.52 -19.12 24.83
CA ASP A 111 1.56 -18.33 25.50
C ASP A 111 2.26 -17.28 24.61
N VAL A 112 1.49 -16.63 23.73
CA VAL A 112 2.02 -15.53 22.92
C VAL A 112 2.02 -14.24 23.72
N ARG A 113 3.15 -13.53 23.70
CA ARG A 113 3.28 -12.22 24.34
C ARG A 113 2.57 -11.14 23.50
N PRO A 114 1.77 -10.25 24.10
CA PRO A 114 1.10 -9.14 23.41
C PRO A 114 2.05 -8.27 22.58
N SER A 115 3.27 -8.05 23.06
CA SER A 115 4.29 -7.29 22.31
C SER A 115 4.66 -7.92 20.98
N ARG A 116 4.32 -9.18 20.71
CA ARG A 116 4.56 -9.83 19.41
C ARG A 116 3.37 -9.77 18.47
N LEU A 117 2.25 -9.22 18.91
CA LEU A 117 1.03 -9.17 18.12
C LEU A 117 1.03 -7.91 17.29
N VAL A 118 0.67 -8.05 16.02
CA VAL A 118 0.33 -6.95 15.12
C VAL A 118 -1.16 -7.12 14.82
N PRO A 119 -2.00 -6.09 15.02
CA PRO A 119 -3.41 -6.20 14.66
C PRO A 119 -3.56 -6.47 13.16
N VAL A 120 -4.58 -7.27 12.83
CA VAL A 120 -5.03 -7.48 11.46
C VAL A 120 -6.46 -7.00 11.36
N TYR A 121 -6.68 -6.03 10.49
CA TYR A 121 -7.98 -5.42 10.25
C TYR A 121 -8.59 -6.11 9.04
N ASP A 122 -9.56 -6.98 9.28
CA ASP A 122 -10.25 -7.73 8.23
C ASP A 122 -11.72 -7.31 8.16
N LEU A 123 -12.06 -6.44 7.21
CA LEU A 123 -13.42 -5.96 7.03
C LEU A 123 -14.32 -6.94 6.27
N HIS A 124 -13.72 -7.93 5.59
CA HIS A 124 -14.42 -8.77 4.62
C HIS A 124 -14.94 -10.10 5.19
N LEU A 125 -14.84 -10.36 6.50
CA LEU A 125 -15.30 -11.62 7.08
C LEU A 125 -16.50 -11.42 8.03
N LYS A 126 -17.69 -11.14 7.46
CA LYS A 126 -18.95 -11.41 8.18
C LYS A 126 -19.30 -12.88 7.97
N ASN A 127 -19.40 -13.64 9.06
CA ASN A 127 -19.70 -15.08 9.02
C ASN A 127 -18.77 -15.88 8.09
N ASN A 128 -17.50 -15.48 8.01
CA ASN A 128 -16.47 -16.07 7.14
C ASN A 128 -16.77 -16.04 5.63
N LYS A 129 -17.75 -15.25 5.17
CA LYS A 129 -18.01 -15.02 3.75
C LYS A 129 -17.49 -13.64 3.36
N ILE A 130 -16.88 -13.55 2.18
CA ILE A 130 -16.46 -12.27 1.58
C ILE A 130 -17.73 -11.46 1.30
N ASP A 131 -17.95 -10.45 2.11
CA ASP A 131 -19.01 -9.47 1.89
C ASP A 131 -18.61 -8.62 0.66
N LYS A 132 -19.33 -8.79 -0.45
CA LYS A 132 -19.10 -8.01 -1.69
C LYS A 132 -19.43 -6.53 -1.49
N ASP A 133 -20.28 -6.24 -0.51
CA ASP A 133 -20.67 -4.90 -0.14
C ASP A 133 -19.77 -4.32 0.96
N ALA A 134 -18.78 -5.08 1.46
CA ALA A 134 -17.86 -4.56 2.46
C ALA A 134 -17.06 -3.38 1.91
N GLU A 135 -16.85 -2.43 2.81
CA GLU A 135 -16.02 -1.26 2.57
C GLU A 135 -14.56 -1.68 2.42
N SER A 136 -13.86 -1.01 1.52
CA SER A 136 -12.42 -1.13 1.40
C SER A 136 -11.75 -0.47 2.59
N LEU A 137 -10.73 -1.09 3.16
CA LEU A 137 -9.99 -0.50 4.27
C LEU A 137 -8.88 0.43 3.76
N VAL A 138 -8.84 1.67 4.23
CA VAL A 138 -7.66 2.55 4.13
C VAL A 138 -6.97 2.59 5.50
N LEU A 139 -5.74 2.10 5.56
CA LEU A 139 -4.94 2.05 6.79
C LEU A 139 -3.76 3.01 6.68
N LEU A 140 -3.75 4.04 7.52
CA LEU A 140 -2.70 5.05 7.58
C LEU A 140 -1.66 4.70 8.65
N THR A 141 -0.39 4.87 8.32
CA THR A 141 0.71 4.79 9.28
C THR A 141 1.80 5.81 8.93
N PRO A 142 2.45 6.45 9.92
CA PRO A 142 3.50 7.43 9.62
C PRO A 142 4.85 6.76 9.31
N ASP A 143 5.18 5.65 9.97
CA ASP A 143 6.55 5.13 10.00
C ASP A 143 6.77 3.86 9.16
N THR A 144 8.02 3.69 8.72
CA THR A 144 8.44 2.58 7.85
C THR A 144 8.39 1.21 8.53
N THR A 145 8.66 1.15 9.84
CA THR A 145 8.69 -0.12 10.57
C THR A 145 7.29 -0.68 10.69
N THR A 146 6.35 0.16 11.10
CA THR A 146 4.94 -0.17 11.23
C THR A 146 4.32 -0.49 9.87
N TYR A 147 4.61 0.30 8.83
CA TYR A 147 4.18 0.03 7.46
C TYR A 147 4.56 -1.39 7.00
N ARG A 148 5.82 -1.80 7.15
CA ARG A 148 6.28 -3.14 6.76
C ARG A 148 5.62 -4.24 7.59
N GLN A 149 5.41 -4.01 8.89
CA GLN A 149 4.72 -4.95 9.77
C GLN A 149 3.26 -5.13 9.35
N LEU A 150 2.56 -4.04 9.03
CA LEU A 150 1.17 -4.06 8.57
C LEU A 150 1.05 -4.72 7.19
N ALA A 151 1.93 -4.38 6.25
CA ALA A 151 1.94 -4.95 4.91
C ALA A 151 2.05 -6.49 4.95
N THR A 152 2.96 -7.01 5.78
CA THR A 152 3.16 -8.46 5.94
C THR A 152 2.08 -9.14 6.78
N SER A 153 1.53 -8.45 7.80
CA SER A 153 0.47 -9.02 8.65
C SER A 153 -0.87 -9.16 7.92
N HIS A 154 -1.13 -8.28 6.94
CA HIS A 154 -2.36 -8.28 6.18
C HIS A 154 -2.29 -9.11 4.90
N LEU A 155 -1.11 -9.63 4.50
CA LEU A 155 -0.95 -10.45 3.29
C LEU A 155 -1.64 -11.82 3.43
N ARG A 156 -2.41 -12.20 2.42
CA ARG A 156 -3.13 -13.47 2.25
C ARG A 156 -2.50 -14.29 1.10
N PRO A 157 -2.73 -15.61 1.05
CA PRO A 157 -2.07 -16.47 0.07
C PRO A 157 -2.37 -16.14 -1.41
N ASN A 158 -3.55 -15.58 -1.68
CA ASN A 158 -4.02 -15.30 -3.04
C ASN A 158 -4.04 -13.79 -3.35
N ASP A 159 -3.43 -12.97 -2.52
CA ASP A 159 -3.42 -11.54 -2.79
C ASP A 159 -2.58 -11.23 -4.02
N TYR A 160 -3.18 -10.42 -4.89
CA TYR A 160 -2.44 -9.65 -5.87
C TYR A 160 -2.13 -8.27 -5.26
N VAL A 161 -0.84 -7.96 -5.14
CA VAL A 161 -0.36 -6.80 -4.40
C VAL A 161 0.23 -5.79 -5.37
N LEU A 162 -0.21 -4.53 -5.27
CA LEU A 162 0.45 -3.40 -5.93
C LEU A 162 1.20 -2.57 -4.87
N GLU A 163 2.50 -2.40 -5.02
CA GLU A 163 3.33 -1.53 -4.17
C GLU A 163 3.81 -0.31 -4.96
N ILE A 164 3.33 0.87 -4.58
CA ILE A 164 3.71 2.15 -5.17
C ILE A 164 4.82 2.78 -4.33
N GLY A 165 6.00 2.93 -4.93
CA GLY A 165 7.20 3.39 -4.25
C GLY A 165 7.98 2.25 -3.62
N CYS A 166 8.17 1.14 -4.35
CA CYS A 166 8.86 -0.05 -3.83
C CYS A 166 10.34 0.19 -3.47
N SER A 167 10.94 1.30 -3.93
CA SER A 167 12.32 1.68 -3.62
C SER A 167 13.29 0.52 -3.91
N THR A 168 14.24 0.27 -3.02
CA THR A 168 15.20 -0.85 -3.13
C THR A 168 14.59 -2.22 -2.81
N GLY A 169 13.27 -2.34 -2.68
CA GLY A 169 12.56 -3.61 -2.49
C GLY A 169 12.60 -4.17 -1.06
N GLU A 170 12.82 -3.34 -0.03
CA GLU A 170 12.85 -3.82 1.37
C GLU A 170 11.49 -4.38 1.82
N CYS A 171 10.40 -3.64 1.56
CA CYS A 171 9.06 -4.11 1.91
C CYS A 171 8.63 -5.25 0.99
N THR A 172 8.88 -5.12 -0.32
CA THR A 172 8.65 -6.17 -1.31
C THR A 172 9.34 -7.49 -0.94
N ALA A 173 10.57 -7.46 -0.41
CA ALA A 173 11.27 -8.66 0.05
C ALA A 173 10.57 -9.35 1.22
N LEU A 174 10.04 -8.57 2.17
CA LEU A 174 9.27 -9.11 3.28
C LEU A 174 7.95 -9.74 2.81
N LEU A 175 7.28 -9.12 1.85
CA LEU A 175 6.08 -9.65 1.22
C LEU A 175 6.37 -10.95 0.44
N LEU A 176 7.46 -10.98 -0.32
CA LEU A 176 7.89 -12.16 -1.07
C LEU A 176 8.16 -13.34 -0.13
N ARG A 177 8.98 -13.16 0.92
CA ARG A 177 9.23 -14.20 1.92
C ARG A 177 7.94 -14.70 2.54
N ARG A 178 7.03 -13.78 2.87
CA ARG A 178 5.73 -14.12 3.45
C ARG A 178 4.86 -14.92 2.48
N ASN A 179 4.81 -14.52 1.21
CA ASN A 179 4.05 -15.21 0.17
C ASN A 179 4.57 -16.63 -0.07
N LEU A 180 5.88 -16.79 -0.29
CA LEU A 180 6.50 -18.12 -0.44
C LEU A 180 6.20 -19.05 0.72
N LEU A 181 6.18 -18.52 1.95
CA LEU A 181 5.83 -19.31 3.14
C LEU A 181 4.35 -19.70 3.18
N LEU A 182 3.44 -18.81 2.78
CA LEU A 182 2.02 -19.16 2.62
C LEU A 182 1.84 -20.24 1.56
N GLN A 183 2.50 -20.12 0.41
CA GLN A 183 2.48 -21.13 -0.64
C GLN A 183 2.98 -22.49 -0.15
N SER A 184 4.11 -22.52 0.59
CA SER A 184 4.65 -23.76 1.16
C SER A 184 3.71 -24.43 2.17
N GLN A 185 2.86 -23.66 2.84
CA GLN A 185 1.83 -24.17 3.75
C GLN A 185 0.64 -24.72 2.97
N ASN A 186 0.29 -24.09 1.85
CA ASN A 186 -0.79 -24.53 0.97
C ASN A 186 -0.44 -25.84 0.24
N LEU A 187 0.77 -25.95 -0.30
CA LEU A 187 1.22 -27.14 -1.02
C LEU A 187 1.24 -28.39 -0.14
N ARG A 188 1.51 -28.24 1.16
CA ARG A 188 1.42 -29.35 2.12
C ARG A 188 0.00 -29.84 2.40
N GLN A 189 -1.01 -29.04 2.05
CA GLN A 189 -2.42 -29.37 2.29
C GLN A 189 -3.10 -29.88 1.02
N ILE A 190 -2.64 -29.44 -0.15
CA ILE A 190 -3.21 -29.80 -1.45
C ILE A 190 -2.28 -30.85 -2.08
N GLU A 191 -2.47 -32.13 -1.74
CA GLU A 191 -1.67 -33.22 -2.30
C GLU A 191 -1.88 -33.44 -3.82
N GLN A 192 -2.83 -32.75 -4.49
CA GLN A 192 -3.32 -33.23 -5.79
C GLN A 192 -3.67 -32.20 -6.89
N HIS A 193 -3.37 -30.90 -6.76
CA HIS A 193 -3.71 -29.96 -7.84
C HIS A 193 -2.55 -29.06 -8.24
N ASN A 194 -2.35 -29.00 -9.57
CA ASN A 194 -1.48 -28.18 -10.41
C ASN A 194 -0.64 -27.10 -9.70
N ASN A 195 0.63 -26.97 -10.12
CA ASN A 195 1.60 -25.93 -9.74
C ASN A 195 1.11 -24.49 -10.05
N VAL A 196 0.02 -24.05 -9.44
CA VAL A 196 -0.50 -22.69 -9.55
C VAL A 196 0.21 -21.88 -8.49
N VAL A 197 1.09 -20.98 -8.95
CA VAL A 197 1.69 -19.95 -8.12
C VAL A 197 0.56 -19.02 -7.66
N LEU A 198 0.34 -18.94 -6.34
CA LEU A 198 -0.73 -18.14 -5.74
C LEU A 198 -0.22 -16.76 -5.32
N GLY A 199 -0.90 -15.71 -5.79
CA GLY A 199 -0.52 -14.32 -5.51
C GLY A 199 0.68 -13.81 -6.33
N ASN A 200 0.72 -12.50 -6.55
CA ASN A 200 1.78 -11.82 -7.31
C ASN A 200 1.96 -10.40 -6.73
N ILE A 201 3.16 -9.85 -6.81
CA ILE A 201 3.52 -8.51 -6.33
C ILE A 201 4.03 -7.68 -7.50
N VAL A 202 3.33 -6.59 -7.79
CA VAL A 202 3.73 -5.56 -8.73
C VAL A 202 4.33 -4.38 -7.97
N GLY A 203 5.59 -4.04 -8.24
CA GLY A 203 6.29 -2.90 -7.63
C GLY A 203 6.49 -1.76 -8.62
N PHE A 204 6.07 -0.55 -8.26
CA PHE A 204 6.31 0.67 -9.02
C PHE A 204 7.37 1.54 -8.35
N ASP A 205 8.28 2.05 -9.16
CA ASP A 205 9.18 3.16 -8.79
C ASP A 205 9.53 3.97 -10.05
N THR A 206 10.13 5.15 -9.88
CA THR A 206 10.55 6.01 -11.00
C THR A 206 12.03 5.86 -11.34
N GLY A 207 12.84 5.36 -10.40
CA GLY A 207 14.29 5.24 -10.52
C GLY A 207 14.73 3.90 -11.11
N ALA A 208 15.22 3.89 -12.35
CA ALA A 208 15.72 2.66 -12.99
C ALA A 208 16.86 1.97 -12.19
N LYS A 209 17.77 2.75 -11.60
CA LYS A 209 18.84 2.23 -10.74
C LYS A 209 18.29 1.59 -9.46
N ILE A 210 17.26 2.21 -8.88
CA ILE A 210 16.59 1.74 -7.65
C ILE A 210 15.86 0.42 -7.93
N LEU A 211 15.12 0.34 -9.05
CA LEU A 211 14.45 -0.90 -9.47
C LEU A 211 15.45 -2.03 -9.75
N LYS A 212 16.60 -1.75 -10.38
CA LYS A 212 17.64 -2.76 -10.55
C LYS A 212 18.19 -3.28 -9.22
N GLN A 213 18.33 -2.40 -8.22
CA GLN A 213 18.72 -2.83 -6.87
C GLN A 213 17.64 -3.66 -6.19
N ALA A 214 16.37 -3.30 -6.36
CA ALA A 214 15.23 -4.06 -5.87
C ALA A 214 15.20 -5.46 -6.48
N ASP A 215 15.30 -5.57 -7.81
CA ASP A 215 15.32 -6.86 -8.50
C ASP A 215 16.46 -7.77 -8.01
N ASN A 216 17.68 -7.25 -7.92
CA ASN A 216 18.83 -7.99 -7.39
C ASN A 216 18.64 -8.45 -5.95
N ARG A 217 17.93 -7.67 -5.12
CA ARG A 217 17.59 -8.09 -3.76
C ARG A 217 16.55 -9.21 -3.80
N LEU A 218 15.45 -9.01 -4.52
CA LEU A 218 14.33 -9.94 -4.57
C LEU A 218 14.73 -11.30 -5.13
N ARG A 219 15.58 -11.34 -6.16
CA ARG A 219 16.16 -12.59 -6.68
C ARG A 219 16.97 -13.35 -5.64
N ARG A 220 17.79 -12.65 -4.83
CA ARG A 220 18.54 -13.30 -3.74
C ARG A 220 17.61 -13.85 -2.68
N GLU A 221 16.57 -13.11 -2.31
CA GLU A 221 15.57 -13.52 -1.33
C GLU A 221 14.75 -14.73 -1.81
N TYR A 222 14.35 -14.71 -3.08
CA TYR A 222 13.69 -15.82 -3.75
C TYR A 222 14.57 -17.07 -3.70
N ASN A 223 15.81 -16.99 -4.18
CA ASN A 223 16.73 -18.13 -4.22
C ASN A 223 17.05 -18.71 -2.83
N GLN A 224 17.10 -17.87 -1.79
CA GLN A 224 17.31 -18.34 -0.41
C GLN A 224 16.08 -19.05 0.18
N SER A 225 14.87 -18.66 -0.25
CA SER A 225 13.62 -19.12 0.35
C SER A 225 12.96 -20.24 -0.46
N ALA A 226 13.23 -20.33 -1.75
CA ALA A 226 12.59 -21.25 -2.70
C ALA A 226 13.20 -22.66 -2.71
N THR A 227 13.81 -23.14 -1.62
CA THR A 227 14.55 -24.43 -1.57
C THR A 227 13.75 -25.67 -1.98
N THR A 228 12.41 -25.55 -2.14
CA THR A 228 11.51 -26.62 -2.58
C THR A 228 10.72 -26.31 -3.86
N LEU A 229 10.74 -25.07 -4.34
CA LEU A 229 10.12 -24.67 -5.60
C LEU A 229 11.23 -24.66 -6.66
N ALA A 230 10.98 -25.23 -7.83
CA ALA A 230 11.97 -25.27 -8.90
C ALA A 230 12.62 -23.89 -9.10
N THR A 231 13.94 -23.85 -9.32
CA THR A 231 14.75 -22.63 -9.56
C THR A 231 14.46 -22.02 -10.93
N ASP A 232 13.18 -21.93 -11.27
CA ASP A 232 12.68 -21.49 -12.54
C ASP A 232 12.57 -19.96 -12.53
N ASP A 233 13.31 -19.32 -13.44
CA ASP A 233 13.27 -17.86 -13.62
C ASP A 233 11.87 -17.38 -14.07
N ASP A 234 11.11 -18.27 -14.72
CA ASP A 234 9.71 -18.04 -15.08
C ASP A 234 8.82 -17.93 -13.82
N ALA A 235 9.07 -18.75 -12.78
CA ALA A 235 8.32 -18.69 -11.53
C ALA A 235 8.58 -17.38 -10.77
N TYR A 236 9.83 -16.88 -10.75
CA TYR A 236 10.14 -15.57 -10.18
C TYR A 236 9.42 -14.44 -10.93
N SER A 237 9.46 -14.46 -12.26
CA SER A 237 8.86 -13.41 -13.10
C SER A 237 7.33 -13.38 -13.02
N LYS A 238 6.70 -14.52 -12.71
CA LYS A 238 5.26 -14.60 -12.40
C LYS A 238 4.91 -14.06 -11.01
N LEU A 239 5.83 -14.17 -10.05
CA LEU A 239 5.63 -13.72 -8.67
C LEU A 239 5.91 -12.24 -8.46
N ILE A 240 6.89 -11.69 -9.16
CA ILE A 240 7.40 -10.34 -8.97
C ILE A 240 7.47 -9.63 -10.33
N GLN A 241 6.79 -8.49 -10.45
CA GLN A 241 6.89 -7.62 -11.60
C GLN A 241 7.30 -6.21 -11.13
N LEU A 242 8.42 -5.70 -11.64
CA LEU A 242 8.91 -4.36 -11.28
C LEU A 242 8.82 -3.44 -12.49
N HIS A 243 8.12 -2.32 -12.33
CA HIS A 243 7.91 -1.37 -13.41
C HIS A 243 8.40 0.04 -13.06
N ARG A 244 9.03 0.64 -14.06
CA ARG A 244 9.42 2.05 -14.02
C ARG A 244 8.25 2.93 -14.45
N VAL A 245 7.44 3.39 -13.51
CA VAL A 245 6.25 4.20 -13.78
C VAL A 245 6.02 5.21 -12.66
N ASP A 246 5.52 6.38 -13.04
CA ASP A 246 4.99 7.37 -12.10
C ASP A 246 3.47 7.37 -12.25
N ALA A 247 2.75 6.78 -11.29
CA ALA A 247 1.30 6.63 -11.37
C ALA A 247 0.54 7.97 -11.37
N LEU A 248 1.14 9.07 -10.88
CA LEU A 248 0.53 10.39 -10.97
C LEU A 248 0.77 11.07 -12.31
N ALA A 249 1.86 10.70 -12.99
CA ALA A 249 2.21 11.27 -14.29
C ALA A 249 1.61 10.47 -15.45
N ASP A 250 1.51 9.15 -15.31
CA ASP A 250 0.89 8.22 -16.26
C ASP A 250 -0.10 7.27 -15.55
N PRO A 251 -1.28 7.78 -15.15
CA PRO A 251 -2.25 6.98 -14.40
C PRO A 251 -2.85 5.83 -15.21
N LYS A 252 -2.97 5.97 -16.54
CA LYS A 252 -3.51 4.93 -17.42
C LYS A 252 -2.50 3.82 -17.65
N GLY A 253 -1.24 4.15 -17.95
CA GLY A 253 -0.18 3.17 -18.09
C GLY A 253 0.10 2.44 -16.77
N ALA A 254 0.09 3.16 -15.64
CA ALA A 254 0.20 2.55 -14.32
C ALA A 254 -0.95 1.57 -14.04
N TYR A 255 -2.20 1.90 -14.39
CA TYR A 255 -3.32 0.98 -14.25
C TYR A 255 -3.17 -0.28 -15.12
N ALA A 256 -2.79 -0.11 -16.39
CA ALA A 256 -2.57 -1.22 -17.32
C ALA A 256 -1.46 -2.17 -16.83
N LEU A 257 -0.36 -1.62 -16.32
CA LEU A 257 0.73 -2.42 -15.74
C LEU A 257 0.30 -3.12 -14.45
N ALA A 258 -0.47 -2.42 -13.60
CA ALA A 258 -1.00 -3.01 -12.38
C ALA A 258 -1.98 -4.14 -12.67
N THR A 259 -2.64 -4.18 -13.83
CA THR A 259 -3.68 -5.16 -14.20
C THR A 259 -3.26 -6.10 -15.33
N SER A 260 -1.96 -6.20 -15.62
CA SER A 260 -1.40 -6.94 -16.76
C SER A 260 -1.84 -8.41 -16.85
N ASN A 261 -2.21 -9.02 -15.72
CA ASN A 261 -2.69 -10.40 -15.62
C ASN A 261 -4.23 -10.52 -15.57
N ASN A 262 -4.96 -9.53 -16.09
CA ASN A 262 -6.43 -9.44 -16.02
C ASN A 262 -6.99 -9.60 -14.59
N THR A 263 -6.23 -9.14 -13.59
CA THR A 263 -6.57 -9.25 -12.17
C THR A 263 -6.32 -7.90 -11.51
N CYS A 264 -7.29 -7.37 -10.77
CA CYS A 264 -7.09 -6.15 -9.99
C CYS A 264 -6.40 -6.44 -8.64
N PRO A 265 -5.57 -5.51 -8.14
CA PRO A 265 -4.87 -5.69 -6.87
C PRO A 265 -5.86 -5.75 -5.71
N GLY A 266 -5.82 -6.85 -4.95
CA GLY A 266 -6.56 -6.96 -3.70
C GLY A 266 -5.95 -6.11 -2.60
N MET A 267 -4.64 -5.88 -2.64
CA MET A 267 -3.93 -5.03 -1.68
C MET A 267 -3.10 -3.98 -2.42
N VAL A 268 -3.26 -2.71 -2.05
CA VAL A 268 -2.44 -1.62 -2.57
C VAL A 268 -1.64 -1.02 -1.41
N LEU A 269 -0.34 -0.89 -1.62
CA LEU A 269 0.61 -0.35 -0.66
C LEU A 269 1.19 0.94 -1.23
N ILE A 270 1.15 2.02 -0.45
CA ILE A 270 1.60 3.34 -0.88
C ILE A 270 2.74 3.78 0.06
N ASP A 271 3.99 3.65 -0.40
CA ASP A 271 5.20 4.19 0.25
C ASP A 271 5.87 5.21 -0.67
N ILE A 272 5.23 6.35 -0.82
CA ILE A 272 5.83 7.48 -1.51
C ILE A 272 6.83 8.18 -0.58
N GLY A 273 8.00 7.56 -0.41
CA GLY A 273 9.02 7.98 0.56
C GLY A 273 9.45 9.46 0.49
N GLY A 274 10.00 9.95 1.60
CA GLY A 274 10.57 11.30 1.76
C GLY A 274 9.59 12.37 2.25
N ASN A 275 10.03 13.63 2.24
CA ASN A 275 9.22 14.84 2.53
C ASN A 275 8.23 15.16 1.39
N ARG A 276 7.54 14.14 0.85
CA ARG A 276 6.51 14.34 -0.18
C ARG A 276 5.40 15.20 0.43
N GLN A 277 4.97 16.20 -0.33
CA GLN A 277 3.88 17.08 0.07
C GLN A 277 2.58 16.30 0.19
N LEU A 278 1.75 16.68 1.17
CA LEU A 278 0.43 16.11 1.44
C LEU A 278 -0.40 15.90 0.17
N GLU A 279 -0.40 16.89 -0.73
CA GLU A 279 -1.13 16.86 -2.00
C GLU A 279 -0.80 15.62 -2.86
N SER A 280 0.48 15.22 -2.93
CA SER A 280 0.87 14.05 -3.73
C SER A 280 0.34 12.74 -3.15
N VAL A 281 0.28 12.64 -1.81
CA VAL A 281 -0.29 11.49 -1.10
C VAL A 281 -1.78 11.39 -1.36
N VAL A 282 -2.49 12.50 -1.19
CA VAL A 282 -3.92 12.60 -1.42
C VAL A 282 -4.26 12.23 -2.87
N ARG A 283 -3.53 12.78 -3.85
CA ARG A 283 -3.73 12.43 -5.27
C ARG A 283 -3.44 10.95 -5.57
N MET A 284 -2.47 10.33 -4.91
CA MET A 284 -2.17 8.91 -5.11
C MET A 284 -3.30 8.02 -4.57
N ILE A 285 -3.79 8.32 -3.37
CA ILE A 285 -4.92 7.58 -2.80
C ILE A 285 -6.17 7.73 -3.69
N GLN A 286 -6.47 8.96 -4.14
CA GLN A 286 -7.58 9.19 -5.07
C GLN A 286 -7.43 8.42 -6.38
N TRP A 287 -6.22 8.37 -6.94
CA TRP A 287 -5.95 7.59 -8.14
C TRP A 287 -6.27 6.11 -7.90
N VAL A 288 -5.83 5.53 -6.78
CA VAL A 288 -6.18 4.14 -6.42
C VAL A 288 -7.69 3.97 -6.27
N GLN A 289 -8.37 4.85 -5.54
CA GLN A 289 -9.81 4.78 -5.33
C GLN A 289 -10.61 4.88 -6.65
N THR A 290 -10.13 5.68 -7.60
CA THR A 290 -10.79 5.91 -8.89
C THR A 290 -10.47 4.81 -9.91
N ALA A 291 -9.20 4.44 -10.03
CA ALA A 291 -8.71 3.49 -11.03
C ALA A 291 -9.25 2.08 -10.78
N PHE A 292 -9.42 1.71 -9.50
CA PHE A 292 -9.92 0.39 -9.10
C PHE A 292 -11.34 0.45 -8.54
N LYS A 293 -12.17 1.42 -8.94
CA LYS A 293 -13.52 1.60 -8.37
C LYS A 293 -14.45 0.41 -8.60
N ASP A 294 -14.30 -0.29 -9.73
CA ASP A 294 -15.16 -1.40 -10.14
C ASP A 294 -14.74 -2.71 -9.44
N GLU A 295 -13.45 -2.85 -9.15
CA GLU A 295 -12.85 -3.97 -8.41
C GLU A 295 -11.95 -3.42 -7.29
N ARG A 296 -12.59 -2.91 -6.24
CA ARG A 296 -11.87 -2.19 -5.18
C ARG A 296 -10.89 -3.09 -4.42
N PRO A 297 -9.67 -2.61 -4.12
CA PRO A 297 -8.78 -3.31 -3.21
C PRO A 297 -9.44 -3.48 -1.85
N ARG A 298 -9.28 -4.66 -1.23
CA ARG A 298 -9.72 -4.89 0.16
C ARG A 298 -8.94 -4.03 1.16
N LEU A 299 -7.70 -3.67 0.82
CA LEU A 299 -6.81 -2.88 1.66
C LEU A 299 -5.98 -1.90 0.83
N ILE A 300 -5.96 -0.65 1.26
CA ILE A 300 -5.03 0.40 0.85
C ILE A 300 -4.21 0.78 2.08
N LEU A 301 -2.95 0.37 2.15
CA LEU A 301 -2.04 0.72 3.25
C LEU A 301 -1.16 1.91 2.83
N VAL A 302 -1.26 3.00 3.56
CA VAL A 302 -0.60 4.27 3.25
C VAL A 302 0.44 4.57 4.31
N LYS A 303 1.68 4.78 3.88
CA LYS A 303 2.73 5.36 4.71
C LYS A 303 2.85 6.86 4.44
N SER A 304 2.50 7.71 5.41
CA SER A 304 2.65 9.16 5.26
C SER A 304 2.63 9.89 6.61
N GLU A 305 3.76 10.50 6.98
CA GLU A 305 3.83 11.43 8.11
C GLU A 305 3.01 12.69 7.86
N ALA A 306 3.00 13.20 6.61
CA ALA A 306 2.24 14.42 6.27
C ALA A 306 0.73 14.23 6.47
N LEU A 307 0.18 13.10 6.02
CA LEU A 307 -1.25 12.82 6.16
C LEU A 307 -1.65 12.53 7.62
N GLU A 308 -0.77 11.92 8.40
CA GLU A 308 -0.99 11.75 9.84
C GLU A 308 -0.93 13.08 10.59
N ASN A 309 0.04 13.95 10.30
CA ASN A 309 0.13 15.29 10.89
C ASN A 309 -1.12 16.13 10.59
N GLU A 310 -1.66 16.02 9.37
CA GLU A 310 -2.90 16.69 8.98
C GLU A 310 -4.10 16.16 9.79
N LEU A 311 -4.23 14.83 9.92
CA LEU A 311 -5.25 14.21 10.77
C LEU A 311 -5.13 14.70 12.22
N SER A 312 -3.92 14.68 12.77
CA SER A 312 -3.60 15.19 14.10
C SER A 312 -3.88 16.69 14.28
N THR A 313 -3.88 17.48 13.21
CA THR A 313 -4.25 18.89 13.23
C THR A 313 -5.77 19.06 13.24
N ALA A 314 -6.47 18.33 12.36
CA ALA A 314 -7.93 18.32 12.32
C ALA A 314 -8.55 17.90 13.68
N LEU A 315 -7.96 16.90 14.35
CA LEU A 315 -8.38 16.45 15.68
C LEU A 315 -8.14 17.48 16.80
N ARG A 316 -7.25 18.45 16.60
CA ARG A 316 -7.01 19.53 17.57
C ARG A 316 -7.99 20.68 17.41
N SER A 317 -8.28 21.03 16.17
CA SER A 317 -9.22 22.11 15.84
C SER A 317 -10.65 21.79 16.27
N SER A 318 -11.01 20.52 16.39
CA SER A 318 -12.36 20.09 16.80
C SER A 318 -12.72 20.42 18.25
N HIS A 319 -11.74 20.77 19.09
CA HIS A 319 -11.97 20.96 20.53
C HIS A 319 -12.30 22.40 20.93
N THR A 320 -12.18 23.38 20.03
CA THR A 320 -12.31 24.81 20.37
C THR A 320 -13.67 25.41 20.04
N ASP A 321 -14.44 24.79 19.14
CA ASP A 321 -15.69 25.35 18.64
C ASP A 321 -16.87 24.42 18.98
N ASP A 322 -17.83 24.90 19.78
CA ASP A 322 -19.07 24.17 20.13
C ASP A 322 -20.04 23.95 18.94
N ASN A 323 -19.61 24.31 17.72
CA ASN A 323 -20.37 24.04 16.51
C ASN A 323 -20.19 22.57 16.10
N ASN A 324 -21.27 21.82 16.24
CA ASN A 324 -21.40 20.40 15.90
C ASN A 324 -21.34 20.16 14.37
N ASP A 325 -20.21 20.49 13.72
CA ASP A 325 -19.99 20.18 12.31
C ASP A 325 -19.65 18.69 12.16
N SER A 326 -20.57 17.97 11.53
CA SER A 326 -20.43 16.55 11.21
C SER A 326 -19.29 16.21 10.23
N SER A 327 -18.59 17.22 9.67
CA SER A 327 -17.47 17.00 8.75
C SER A 327 -16.16 16.65 9.45
N VAL A 328 -16.03 16.97 10.73
CA VAL A 328 -14.79 16.83 11.49
C VAL A 328 -14.49 15.36 11.81
N PRO A 329 -13.28 14.85 11.50
CA PRO A 329 -12.92 13.48 11.83
C PRO A 329 -12.70 13.31 13.33
N SER A 330 -13.02 12.14 13.88
CA SER A 330 -12.59 11.70 15.21
C SER A 330 -12.00 10.29 15.15
N VAL A 331 -11.11 9.94 16.07
CA VAL A 331 -10.45 8.62 16.10
C VAL A 331 -10.95 7.81 17.30
N THR A 332 -11.53 6.63 17.05
CA THR A 332 -11.98 5.72 18.11
C THR A 332 -10.78 5.02 18.79
N ASP A 333 -11.01 4.34 19.91
CA ASP A 333 -9.97 3.57 20.61
C ASP A 333 -9.41 2.40 19.77
N GLU A 334 -10.12 1.97 18.73
CA GLU A 334 -9.67 0.97 17.75
C GLU A 334 -8.93 1.57 16.56
N GLY A 335 -8.76 2.89 16.53
CA GLY A 335 -8.09 3.64 15.48
C GLY A 335 -8.96 3.93 14.27
N THR A 336 -10.28 3.72 14.35
CA THR A 336 -11.20 4.04 13.25
C THR A 336 -11.38 5.54 13.17
N ILE A 337 -11.23 6.12 11.97
CA ILE A 337 -11.44 7.54 11.71
C ILE A 337 -12.91 7.72 11.29
N THR A 338 -13.73 8.27 12.18
CA THR A 338 -15.10 8.67 11.87
C THR A 338 -15.08 9.77 10.81
N ASN A 339 -16.05 9.76 9.89
CA ASN A 339 -16.09 10.68 8.75
C ASN A 339 -14.79 10.70 7.91
N GLY A 340 -13.98 9.63 7.96
CA GLY A 340 -12.64 9.63 7.39
C GLY A 340 -12.61 9.93 5.89
N GLN A 341 -13.60 9.46 5.12
CA GLN A 341 -13.67 9.81 3.70
C GLN A 341 -14.07 11.28 3.48
N ASN A 342 -14.95 11.85 4.29
CA ASN A 342 -15.32 13.27 4.19
C ASN A 342 -14.14 14.17 4.53
N TRP A 343 -13.44 13.84 5.61
CA TRP A 343 -12.17 14.47 5.96
C TRP A 343 -11.16 14.36 4.81
N PHE A 344 -10.93 13.17 4.28
CA PHE A 344 -10.00 12.97 3.17
C PHE A 344 -10.40 13.77 1.92
N ASN A 345 -11.70 13.81 1.58
CA ASN A 345 -12.22 14.61 0.48
C ASN A 345 -12.05 16.13 0.72
N SER A 346 -12.09 16.58 1.98
CA SER A 346 -11.81 17.99 2.33
C SER A 346 -10.35 18.38 2.10
N LEU A 347 -9.43 17.41 2.06
CA LEU A 347 -8.03 17.63 1.72
C LEU A 347 -7.83 17.84 0.21
N GLU A 348 -8.85 17.56 -0.62
CA GLU A 348 -8.81 17.93 -2.02
C GLU A 348 -8.85 19.45 -2.12
N SER A 349 -7.73 20.07 -2.48
CA SER A 349 -7.71 21.51 -2.72
C SER A 349 -8.78 21.87 -3.77
N PRO A 350 -9.55 22.96 -3.61
CA PRO A 350 -10.55 23.40 -4.59
C PRO A 350 -9.98 23.55 -6.01
N SER A 351 -8.68 23.85 -6.11
CA SER A 351 -7.92 23.90 -7.36
C SER A 351 -7.94 22.59 -8.16
N ILE A 352 -8.15 21.44 -7.49
CA ILE A 352 -8.20 20.10 -8.09
C ILE A 352 -9.63 19.72 -8.48
N VAL A 353 -10.63 20.11 -7.68
CA VAL A 353 -12.05 19.83 -7.99
C VAL A 353 -12.51 20.65 -9.21
N ALA A 354 -11.97 21.87 -9.38
CA ALA A 354 -12.19 22.69 -10.57
C ALA A 354 -11.75 22.01 -11.89
N ASP A 355 -10.81 21.06 -11.82
CA ASP A 355 -10.31 20.29 -12.97
C ASP A 355 -11.13 19.01 -13.25
N LYS A 356 -11.94 18.52 -12.28
CA LYS A 356 -12.72 17.27 -12.44
C LYS A 356 -14.17 17.52 -12.88
N GLU A 357 -14.83 18.57 -12.38
CA GLU A 357 -16.24 18.83 -12.71
C GLU A 357 -16.44 19.74 -13.93
N ALA A 358 -15.41 20.48 -14.31
CA ALA A 358 -15.33 21.02 -15.65
C ALA A 358 -14.38 20.14 -16.43
N GLY A 359 -14.77 19.67 -17.62
CA GLY A 359 -13.82 19.28 -18.65
C GLY A 359 -12.98 20.47 -19.12
N LYS A 360 -12.46 21.29 -18.19
CA LYS A 360 -11.53 22.37 -18.45
C LYS A 360 -10.22 21.70 -18.80
N CYS A 361 -10.01 21.49 -20.09
CA CYS A 361 -9.04 22.32 -20.79
C CYS A 361 -7.90 22.79 -19.88
N LEU A 362 -6.95 21.91 -19.56
CA LEU A 362 -5.71 22.35 -18.90
C LEU A 362 -5.14 23.44 -19.80
N SER A 363 -5.14 24.69 -19.32
CA SER A 363 -4.62 25.79 -20.12
C SER A 363 -3.18 25.47 -20.51
N ARG A 364 -2.79 25.88 -21.72
CA ARG A 364 -1.42 25.72 -22.21
C ARG A 364 -0.37 26.16 -21.17
N GLN A 365 -0.68 27.20 -20.40
CA GLN A 365 0.19 27.76 -19.37
C GLN A 365 0.32 26.86 -18.13
N GLN A 366 -0.75 26.18 -17.71
CA GLN A 366 -0.72 25.19 -16.63
C GLN A 366 0.03 23.91 -17.06
N LEU A 367 -0.14 23.46 -18.30
CA LEU A 367 0.60 22.31 -18.83
C LEU A 367 2.11 22.58 -18.84
N LEU A 368 2.51 23.78 -19.30
CA LEU A 368 3.91 24.21 -19.35
C LEU A 368 4.50 24.46 -17.96
N SER A 369 3.72 25.00 -17.01
CA SER A 369 4.21 25.22 -15.64
C SER A 369 4.41 23.90 -14.89
N ARG A 370 3.55 22.90 -15.13
CA ARG A 370 3.65 21.57 -14.51
C ARG A 370 4.95 20.85 -14.90
N TYR A 371 5.45 21.10 -16.10
CA TYR A 371 6.69 20.51 -16.60
C TYR A 371 7.70 21.58 -16.99
N SER A 372 8.37 22.14 -15.98
CA SER A 372 9.51 23.07 -16.14
C SER A 372 10.58 22.62 -17.14
N HIS A 373 10.65 21.32 -17.47
CA HIS A 373 11.56 20.81 -18.48
C HIS A 373 10.96 19.57 -19.18
N PRO A 374 11.04 19.44 -20.52
CA PRO A 374 10.45 18.31 -21.27
C PRO A 374 10.86 16.92 -20.77
N LYS A 375 12.08 16.76 -20.25
CA LYS A 375 12.54 15.48 -19.66
C LYS A 375 11.81 15.05 -18.37
N LYS A 376 11.05 15.95 -17.72
CA LYS A 376 10.23 15.64 -16.54
C LYS A 376 8.87 15.06 -16.91
N VAL A 377 8.42 15.23 -18.16
CA VAL A 377 7.21 14.60 -18.66
C VAL A 377 7.45 13.09 -18.72
N PRO A 378 6.53 12.21 -18.27
CA PRO A 378 6.66 10.76 -18.42
C PRO A 378 6.87 10.35 -19.87
N LEU A 379 7.42 9.16 -20.10
CA LEU A 379 7.67 8.66 -21.45
C LEU A 379 6.41 7.96 -21.98
N VAL A 380 5.84 8.48 -23.05
CA VAL A 380 4.66 7.89 -23.72
C VAL A 380 5.08 7.26 -25.04
N LEU A 381 4.53 6.09 -25.36
CA LEU A 381 4.76 5.41 -26.65
C LEU A 381 3.68 5.81 -27.65
N SER A 382 4.05 5.96 -28.92
CA SER A 382 3.10 6.12 -30.02
C SER A 382 2.40 4.79 -30.35
N PRO A 383 1.34 4.79 -31.17
CA PRO A 383 0.73 3.56 -31.67
C PRO A 383 1.71 2.62 -32.40
N LYS A 384 2.86 3.14 -32.84
CA LYS A 384 3.96 2.37 -33.47
C LYS A 384 4.89 1.71 -32.43
N GLY A 385 4.64 1.88 -31.13
CA GLY A 385 5.52 1.42 -30.04
C GLY A 385 6.78 2.26 -29.86
N ILE A 386 6.92 3.40 -30.55
CA ILE A 386 8.10 4.26 -30.50
C ILE A 386 7.87 5.37 -29.46
N PRO A 387 8.84 5.69 -28.58
CA PRO A 387 8.64 6.77 -27.62
C PRO A 387 8.44 8.13 -28.31
N ILE A 388 7.40 8.85 -27.91
CA ILE A 388 7.04 10.16 -28.43
C ILE A 388 8.05 11.21 -27.93
N CYS A 389 8.51 12.08 -28.84
CA CYS A 389 9.51 13.09 -28.56
C CYS A 389 8.97 14.20 -27.64
N ARG A 390 9.38 14.16 -26.37
CA ARG A 390 8.99 15.16 -25.35
C ARG A 390 9.47 16.57 -25.71
N TYR A 391 10.67 16.72 -26.27
CA TYR A 391 11.16 18.04 -26.69
C TYR A 391 10.32 18.62 -27.82
N HIS A 392 9.93 17.79 -28.80
CA HIS A 392 9.04 18.24 -29.86
C HIS A 392 7.67 18.66 -29.33
N ASN A 393 7.18 17.96 -28.31
CA ASN A 393 5.84 18.16 -27.78
C ASN A 393 5.69 19.31 -26.78
N TYR A 394 6.73 19.60 -25.99
CA TYR A 394 6.66 20.54 -24.86
C TYR A 394 7.68 21.68 -24.89
N HIS A 395 8.77 21.56 -25.65
CA HIS A 395 9.76 22.63 -25.71
C HIS A 395 9.27 23.75 -26.65
N PRO A 396 9.40 25.05 -26.30
CA PRO A 396 9.00 26.15 -27.17
C PRO A 396 9.65 26.09 -28.56
N ASP A 397 10.94 25.74 -28.61
CA ASP A 397 11.72 25.63 -29.86
C ASP A 397 11.57 24.25 -30.55
N GLY A 398 10.72 23.36 -30.01
CA GLY A 398 10.61 21.98 -30.48
C GLY A 398 11.89 21.15 -30.27
N CYS A 399 12.04 20.07 -31.04
CA CYS A 399 13.22 19.20 -30.96
C CYS A 399 14.30 19.66 -31.95
N THR A 400 15.39 20.23 -31.43
CA THR A 400 16.51 20.73 -32.24
C THR A 400 17.14 19.66 -33.13
N LYS A 401 17.26 18.40 -32.65
CA LYS A 401 17.76 17.27 -33.45
C LYS A 401 16.89 16.99 -34.67
N PHE A 402 15.56 17.06 -34.51
CA PHE A 402 14.63 16.85 -35.60
C PHE A 402 14.66 18.00 -36.61
N ILE A 403 14.72 19.25 -36.14
CA ILE A 403 14.77 20.44 -36.99
C ILE A 403 16.04 20.44 -37.85
N LYS A 404 17.21 20.16 -37.25
CA LYS A 404 18.49 20.07 -37.98
C LYS A 404 18.43 19.04 -39.10
N SER A 405 17.89 17.85 -38.83
CA SER A 405 17.78 16.76 -39.82
C SER A 405 16.93 17.12 -41.05
N LYS A 406 15.93 18.01 -40.90
CA LYS A 406 15.13 18.48 -42.04
C LYS A 406 15.85 19.55 -42.86
N SER A 407 16.72 20.34 -42.25
CA SER A 407 17.33 21.50 -42.89
C SER A 407 18.54 21.17 -43.75
N THR A 408 19.33 20.15 -43.39
CA THR A 408 20.64 19.94 -44.03
C THR A 408 20.58 19.13 -45.31
N GLY A 409 19.56 18.28 -45.54
CA GLY A 409 19.41 17.49 -46.78
C GLY A 409 20.60 16.56 -47.12
N THR A 410 21.70 16.63 -46.37
CA THR A 410 22.95 15.94 -46.57
C THR A 410 23.05 14.83 -45.53
N VAL A 411 23.32 13.61 -46.02
CA VAL A 411 23.33 12.34 -45.28
C VAL A 411 24.58 12.21 -44.39
N ALA A 412 25.22 13.31 -44.00
CA ALA A 412 26.47 13.29 -43.28
C ALA A 412 26.21 13.15 -41.77
N ASP A 413 26.17 11.90 -41.28
CA ASP A 413 26.32 11.42 -39.88
C ASP A 413 25.66 12.19 -38.72
N ASP A 414 24.77 13.13 -39.00
CA ASP A 414 24.16 13.98 -37.98
C ASP A 414 23.07 13.20 -37.23
N VAL A 415 23.19 13.18 -35.90
CA VAL A 415 22.41 12.35 -34.99
C VAL A 415 20.90 12.67 -35.10
N GLN A 416 20.19 11.92 -35.95
CA GLN A 416 18.74 12.02 -36.09
C GLN A 416 18.04 11.71 -34.77
N CYS A 417 16.96 12.44 -34.48
CA CYS A 417 16.17 12.17 -33.28
C CYS A 417 15.41 10.84 -33.43
N GLN A 418 15.76 9.85 -32.61
CA GLN A 418 15.18 8.50 -32.61
C GLN A 418 13.72 8.38 -32.10
N TYR A 419 13.09 9.50 -31.75
CA TYR A 419 11.77 9.54 -31.13
C TYR A 419 10.68 9.86 -32.16
N ASP A 420 9.43 9.54 -31.84
CA ASP A 420 8.27 9.84 -32.69
C ASP A 420 7.93 11.34 -32.63
N HIS A 421 7.79 11.99 -33.79
CA HIS A 421 7.44 13.41 -33.94
C HIS A 421 6.08 13.61 -34.62
N GLU A 422 5.37 12.53 -34.92
CA GLU A 422 4.07 12.56 -35.60
C GLU A 422 2.91 12.65 -34.60
N TYR A 423 3.08 12.01 -33.44
CA TYR A 423 2.03 11.88 -32.44
C TYR A 423 2.16 12.89 -31.29
N CYS A 424 1.00 13.39 -30.87
CA CYS A 424 0.85 14.22 -29.69
C CYS A 424 1.15 13.40 -28.43
N HIS A 425 2.07 13.87 -27.60
CA HIS A 425 2.43 13.19 -26.36
C HIS A 425 1.28 13.17 -25.33
N TRP A 426 0.29 14.07 -25.46
CA TRP A 426 -0.83 14.18 -24.53
C TRP A 426 -1.97 13.22 -24.87
N CYS A 427 -2.57 13.34 -26.07
CA CYS A 427 -3.71 12.52 -26.47
C CYS A 427 -3.35 11.30 -27.32
N GLN A 428 -2.09 11.17 -27.76
CA GLN A 428 -1.62 10.11 -28.66
C GLN A 428 -2.24 10.14 -30.07
N ASP A 429 -2.92 11.22 -30.46
CA ASP A 429 -3.36 11.43 -31.85
C ASP A 429 -2.27 12.09 -32.69
N ALA A 430 -2.29 11.83 -34.01
CA ALA A 430 -1.32 12.39 -34.94
C ALA A 430 -1.64 13.85 -35.33
N GLY A 431 -0.64 14.54 -35.88
CA GLY A 431 -0.82 15.82 -36.60
C GLY A 431 -0.73 17.07 -35.72
N HIS A 432 -0.44 16.94 -34.43
CA HIS A 432 -0.22 18.08 -33.54
C HIS A 432 0.70 17.71 -32.36
N ILE A 433 1.17 18.73 -31.65
CA ILE A 433 2.03 18.59 -30.47
C ILE A 433 1.25 18.86 -29.19
N ALA A 434 1.71 18.33 -28.05
CA ALA A 434 1.04 18.43 -26.75
C ALA A 434 0.68 19.87 -26.38
N VAL A 435 1.57 20.86 -26.58
CA VAL A 435 1.27 22.27 -26.28
C VAL A 435 0.13 22.88 -27.13
N ASN A 436 -0.23 22.24 -28.24
CA ASN A 436 -1.29 22.63 -29.16
C ASN A 436 -2.42 21.57 -29.22
N CYS A 437 -2.49 20.67 -28.25
CA CYS A 437 -3.44 19.56 -28.28
C CYS A 437 -4.90 20.04 -28.21
N PRO A 438 -5.78 19.66 -29.15
CA PRO A 438 -7.20 20.02 -29.10
C PRO A 438 -7.91 19.46 -27.86
N SER A 439 -7.46 18.32 -27.34
CA SER A 439 -7.99 17.74 -26.10
C SER A 439 -7.60 18.52 -24.84
N LEU A 440 -6.74 19.55 -24.97
CA LEU A 440 -6.47 20.53 -23.92
C LEU A 440 -7.38 21.75 -24.01
N LYS A 441 -8.37 21.80 -24.91
CA LYS A 441 -9.33 22.91 -25.07
C LYS A 441 -10.67 22.67 -24.39
#